data_AF-E7GMV3-F1
#
_entry.id   AF-E7GMV3-F1
#
_cell.length_a   1.000
_cell.length_b   1.000
_cell.length_c   1.000
_cell.angle_alpha   90.00
_cell.angle_beta   90.00
_cell.angle_gamma   90.00
#
_symmetry.space_group_name_H-M   'P 1'
#
loop_
_entity.id
_entity.type
_entity.pdbx_description
1 polymer ?
#
loop_
_entity_poly.entity_id
_entity_poly.type
_entity_poly.pdbx_seq_one_letter_code
_entity_poly.pdbx_strand_id
1 'polypeptide(L)'
;MRFALTTFDNPYDPFEQFTQWFMFDEEKGYHTTAYLGRIARTSDQLSDEENNREVERAIDEIIRFDFQNIYRKVTRKSETKEKVS
;
A
#
# COMPACT_ATOMS: atom_id res chain seq x y z
N MET A 1 -3.25 -6.44 -7.27
CA MET A 1 -3.04 -5.53 -6.13
C MET A 1 -3.78 -4.23 -6.38
N ARG A 2 -4.77 -3.91 -5.53
CA ARG A 2 -5.65 -2.72 -5.69
C ARG A 2 -5.23 -1.52 -4.81
N PHE A 3 -4.54 -1.81 -3.71
CA PHE A 3 -4.11 -0.83 -2.71
C PHE A 3 -2.61 -0.92 -2.47
N ALA A 4 -2.00 0.22 -2.15
CA ALA A 4 -0.60 0.31 -1.75
C ALA A 4 -0.46 1.23 -0.53
N LEU A 5 0.46 0.86 0.36
CA LEU A 5 0.97 1.74 1.41
C LEU A 5 2.11 2.57 0.83
N THR A 6 2.13 3.87 1.10
CA THR A 6 3.25 4.75 0.78
C THR A 6 3.43 5.78 1.90
N THR A 7 4.47 6.59 1.83
CA THR A 7 4.66 7.74 2.71
C THR A 7 4.20 9.03 2.06
N PHE A 8 4.00 10.09 2.85
CA PHE A 8 3.62 11.41 2.34
C PHE A 8 4.73 12.11 1.55
N ASP A 9 5.99 11.83 1.85
CA ASP A 9 7.16 12.46 1.24
C ASP A 9 7.67 11.72 -0.02
N ASN A 10 7.18 10.51 -0.30
CA ASN A 10 7.56 9.75 -1.49
C ASN A 10 6.86 10.34 -2.73
N PRO A 11 7.62 10.91 -3.70
CA PRO A 11 7.03 11.60 -4.85
C PRO A 11 6.60 10.64 -5.98
N TYR A 12 6.91 9.35 -5.87
CA TYR A 12 6.69 8.36 -6.92
C TYR A 12 5.38 7.59 -6.71
N ASP A 13 4.75 7.22 -7.81
CA ASP A 13 3.56 6.36 -7.77
C ASP A 13 3.97 4.89 -7.50
N PRO A 14 3.45 4.22 -6.44
CA PRO A 14 3.85 2.86 -6.08
C PRO A 14 3.39 1.79 -7.08
N PHE A 15 2.46 2.12 -8.00
CA PHE A 15 1.99 1.19 -9.03
C PHE A 15 2.72 1.40 -10.36
N GLU A 16 2.90 2.66 -10.77
CA GLU A 16 3.43 2.99 -12.11
C GLU A 16 4.94 3.28 -12.09
N GLN A 17 5.50 3.65 -10.93
CA GLN A 17 6.92 4.01 -10.75
C GLN A 17 7.55 3.22 -9.60
N PHE A 18 7.22 1.92 -9.50
CA PHE A 18 7.58 1.08 -8.37
C PHE A 18 9.08 1.09 -8.04
N THR A 19 9.96 1.04 -9.05
CA THR A 19 11.42 1.03 -8.81
C THR A 19 11.90 2.30 -8.12
N GLN A 20 11.51 3.48 -8.60
CA GLN A 20 11.88 4.75 -7.98
C GLN A 20 11.23 4.90 -6.60
N TRP A 21 9.97 4.50 -6.49
CA TRP A 21 9.24 4.48 -5.22
C TRP A 21 9.96 3.62 -4.17
N PHE A 22 10.37 2.41 -4.54
CA PHE A 22 11.03 1.45 -3.65
C PHE A 22 12.44 1.93 -3.26
N MET A 23 13.20 2.48 -4.20
CA MET A 23 14.53 3.05 -3.90
C MET A 23 14.43 4.20 -2.89
N PHE A 24 13.49 5.14 -3.07
CA PHE A 24 13.27 6.21 -2.10
C PHE A 24 12.90 5.66 -0.72
N ASP A 25 12.01 4.66 -0.69
CA ASP A 25 11.54 4.03 0.54
C ASP A 25 12.67 3.35 1.33
N GLU A 26 13.57 2.63 0.63
CA GLU A 26 14.74 1.98 1.21
C GLU A 26 15.81 3.00 1.65
N GLU A 27 16.08 4.03 0.86
CA GLU A 27 17.05 5.09 1.21
C GLU A 27 16.62 5.88 2.45
N LYS A 28 15.31 6.07 2.64
CA LYS A 28 14.73 6.70 3.84
C LYS A 28 14.64 5.75 5.04
N GLY A 29 14.80 4.45 4.82
CA GLY A 29 14.68 3.42 5.85
C GLY A 29 13.24 3.17 6.31
N TYR A 30 12.24 3.50 5.50
CA TYR A 30 10.83 3.24 5.83
C TYR A 30 10.47 1.76 5.71
N HIS A 31 11.04 1.07 4.71
CA HIS A 31 10.81 -0.37 4.46
C HIS A 31 9.31 -0.72 4.39
N THR A 32 8.53 0.12 3.74
CA THR A 32 7.06 0.12 3.69
C THR A 32 6.52 -1.22 3.18
N THR A 33 7.15 -1.83 2.17
CA THR A 33 6.74 -3.15 1.64
C THR A 33 6.91 -4.26 2.68
N ALA A 34 8.06 -4.30 3.35
CA ALA A 34 8.35 -5.28 4.38
C ALA A 34 7.47 -5.08 5.62
N TYR A 35 7.18 -3.83 5.98
CA TYR A 35 6.27 -3.53 7.08
C TYR A 35 4.85 -4.00 6.77
N LEU A 36 4.32 -3.66 5.60
CA LEU A 36 3.02 -4.15 5.14
C LEU A 36 2.96 -5.68 5.10
N GLY A 37 3.99 -6.34 4.57
CA GLY A 37 4.07 -7.80 4.49
C GLY A 37 4.05 -8.51 5.84
N ARG A 38 4.44 -7.85 6.94
CA ARG A 38 4.35 -8.41 8.30
C ARG A 38 2.92 -8.41 8.86
N ILE A 39 2.06 -7.54 8.36
CA ILE A 39 0.70 -7.33 8.89
C ILE A 39 -0.35 -7.96 7.96
N ALA A 40 -0.11 -7.94 6.65
CA ALA A 40 -0.97 -8.56 5.67
C ALA A 40 -0.95 -10.09 5.81
N ARG A 41 -2.13 -10.71 5.88
CA ARG A 41 -2.31 -12.16 6.02
C ARG A 41 -2.72 -12.78 4.69
N THR A 42 -1.90 -12.58 3.66
CA THR A 42 -2.12 -13.13 2.33
C THR A 42 -1.68 -14.59 2.23
N SER A 43 -2.28 -15.34 1.32
CA SER A 43 -1.94 -16.75 1.08
C SER A 43 -2.32 -17.15 -0.34
N ASP A 44 -1.58 -18.11 -0.91
CA ASP A 44 -1.88 -18.73 -2.21
C ASP A 44 -3.20 -19.54 -2.18
N GLN A 45 -3.75 -19.81 -0.99
CA GLN A 45 -5.05 -20.47 -0.81
C GLN A 45 -6.24 -19.50 -0.86
N LEU A 46 -5.99 -18.19 -0.79
CA LEU A 46 -7.02 -17.15 -0.87
C LEU A 46 -7.21 -16.71 -2.32
N SER A 47 -8.43 -16.29 -2.66
CA SER A 47 -8.71 -15.61 -3.93
C SER A 47 -7.99 -14.26 -4.01
N ASP A 48 -7.86 -13.72 -5.22
CA ASP A 48 -7.28 -12.39 -5.44
C ASP A 48 -8.07 -11.30 -4.70
N GLU A 49 -9.41 -11.35 -4.70
CA GLU A 49 -10.25 -10.42 -3.94
C GLU A 49 -10.04 -10.52 -2.42
N GLU A 50 -9.84 -11.72 -1.88
CA GLU A 50 -9.56 -11.92 -0.45
C GLU A 50 -8.17 -11.41 -0.08
N ASN A 51 -7.16 -11.72 -0.88
CA ASN A 51 -5.81 -11.19 -0.70
C ASN A 51 -5.81 -9.65 -0.77
N ASN A 52 -6.54 -9.04 -1.72
CA ASN A 52 -6.65 -7.58 -1.79
C ASN A 52 -7.35 -6.98 -0.56
N ARG A 53 -8.37 -7.66 0.00
CA ARG A 53 -9.04 -7.23 1.23
C ARG A 53 -8.12 -7.30 2.45
N GLU A 54 -7.30 -8.35 2.56
CA GLU A 54 -6.31 -8.45 3.64
C GLU A 54 -5.22 -7.40 3.53
N VAL A 55 -4.78 -7.07 2.31
CA VAL A 55 -3.85 -5.96 2.06
C VAL A 55 -4.47 -4.63 2.47
N GLU A 56 -5.71 -4.35 2.07
CA GLU A 56 -6.40 -3.11 2.45
C GLU A 56 -6.56 -3.00 3.97
N ARG A 57 -7.01 -4.07 4.63
CA ARG A 57 -7.14 -4.15 6.08
C ARG A 57 -5.81 -3.85 6.79
N ALA A 58 -4.71 -4.43 6.30
CA ALA A 58 -3.38 -4.20 6.85
C ALA A 58 -2.91 -2.75 6.67
N ILE A 59 -3.16 -2.14 5.51
CA ILE A 59 -2.88 -0.71 5.27
C ILE A 59 -3.67 0.18 6.25
N ASP A 60 -4.97 -0.08 6.40
CA ASP A 60 -5.84 0.71 7.28
C ASP A 60 -5.42 0.56 8.75
N GLU A 61 -4.96 -0.63 9.16
CA GLU A 61 -4.40 -0.86 10.50
C GLU A 61 -3.11 -0.05 10.72
N ILE A 62 -2.18 -0.07 9.76
CA ILE A 62 -0.94 0.72 9.82
C ILE A 62 -1.25 2.21 9.98
N ILE A 63 -2.14 2.74 9.16
CA ILE A 63 -2.51 4.16 9.19
C ILE A 63 -3.24 4.50 10.50
N ARG A 64 -4.12 3.62 10.98
CA ARG A 64 -4.84 3.83 12.25
C ARG A 64 -3.90 4.01 13.45
N PHE A 65 -2.77 3.31 13.44
CA PHE A 65 -1.78 3.37 14.52
C PHE A 65 -0.58 4.27 14.21
N ASP A 66 -0.60 5.00 13.09
CA ASP A 66 0.45 5.93 12.70
C ASP A 66 0.26 7.31 13.35
N PHE A 67 0.80 7.47 14.55
CA PHE A 67 0.77 8.73 15.29
C PHE A 67 1.73 9.80 14.74
N GLN A 68 2.65 9.42 13.85
CA GLN A 68 3.63 10.34 13.24
C GLN A 68 3.15 10.88 11.90
N ASN A 69 2.04 10.36 11.37
CA ASN A 69 1.46 10.75 10.08
C ASN A 69 2.47 10.63 8.93
N ILE A 70 3.18 9.50 8.91
CA ILE A 70 4.16 9.11 7.90
C ILE A 70 3.46 8.49 6.69
N TYR A 71 2.46 7.63 6.93
CA TYR A 71 1.90 6.73 5.94
C TYR A 71 0.56 7.22 5.36
N ARG A 72 0.31 6.86 4.09
CA ARG A 72 -0.97 7.06 3.41
C ARG A 72 -1.32 5.88 2.50
N LYS A 73 -2.62 5.66 2.31
CA LYS A 73 -3.17 4.66 1.37
C LYS A 73 -3.27 5.25 -0.04
N VAL A 74 -2.87 4.49 -1.05
CA VAL A 74 -3.09 4.81 -2.47
C VAL A 74 -3.91 3.69 -3.12
N THR A 75 -4.96 4.08 -3.85
CA THR A 75 -5.81 3.17 -4.62
C THR A 75 -5.47 3.26 -6.10
N ARG A 76 -5.44 2.12 -6.80
CA ARG A 76 -5.13 2.10 -8.24
C ARG A 76 -6.23 2.80 -9.05
N LYS A 77 -5.83 3.69 -9.96
CA LYS A 77 -6.74 4.59 -10.72
C LYS A 77 -7.80 3.89 -11.58
N SER A 78 -7.59 2.64 -11.97
CA SER A 78 -8.55 1.89 -12.80
C SER A 78 -9.91 1.70 -12.13
N GLU A 79 -9.99 1.75 -10.80
CA GLU A 79 -11.24 1.55 -10.04
C GLU A 79 -11.97 2.85 -9.71
N THR A 80 -11.30 4.01 -9.79
CA THR A 80 -11.95 5.30 -9.49
C THR A 80 -12.99 5.69 -10.54
N LYS A 81 -12.87 5.17 -11.77
CA LYS A 81 -13.81 5.44 -12.87
C LYS A 81 -15.15 4.72 -12.73
N GLU A 82 -15.25 3.67 -11.93
CA GLU A 82 -16.50 2.90 -11.76
C GLU A 82 -17.42 3.45 -10.66
N LYS A 83 -16.92 4.30 -9.74
CA LYS A 83 -17.74 4.90 -8.66
C LYS A 83 -18.33 6.27 -9.00
N VAL A 84 -18.14 6.74 -10.23
CA VAL A 84 -18.72 8.00 -10.75
C VAL A 84 -19.28 7.75 -12.16
N SER A 85 -20.34 6.96 -12.25
CA SER A 85 -21.29 6.93 -13.37
C SER A 85 -22.62 6.33 -12.90
#